data_AF-A0A972SM28-F1
#
_entry.id   AF-A0A972SM28-F1
#
_cell.length_a   1.000
_cell.length_b   1.000
_cell.length_c   1.000
_cell.angle_alpha   90.00
_cell.angle_beta   90.00
_cell.angle_gamma   90.00
#
_symmetry.space_group_name_H-M   'P 1'
#
loop_
_entity.id
_entity.type
_entity.pdbx_description
1 polymer ?
#
loop_
_entity_poly.entity_id
_entity_poly.type
_entity_poly.pdbx_seq_one_letter_code
_entity_poly.pdbx_strand_id
1 'polypeptide(L)' 'MDTHSILGMIHAEEALLVSIVRSLPPDIRRNVANDFHEQVQLAGTSHLNPTTDREASDAFKAHIRRLSIMLASLS' A
#
# COMPACT_ATOMS: atom_id res chain seq x y z
N MET A 1 18.41 11.45 1.63
CA MET A 1 17.90 10.54 0.58
C MET A 1 17.13 11.39 -0.40
N ASP A 2 17.37 11.27 -1.70
CA ASP A 2 16.61 12.04 -2.69
C ASP A 2 15.22 11.42 -2.92
N THR A 3 14.27 12.23 -3.40
CA THR A 3 12.87 11.82 -3.63
C THR A 3 12.77 10.70 -4.67
N HIS A 4 13.69 10.66 -5.64
CA HIS A 4 13.74 9.62 -6.67
C HIS A 4 14.12 8.25 -6.11
N SER A 5 15.06 8.19 -5.16
CA SER A 5 15.47 6.95 -4.48
C SER A 5 14.36 6.43 -3.58
N ILE A 6 13.65 7.33 -2.88
CA ILE A 6 12.46 6.97 -2.09
C ILE A 6 11.39 6.35 -2.99
N LEU A 7 11.09 6.98 -4.12
CA LEU A 7 10.07 6.49 -5.05
C LEU A 7 10.46 5.14 -5.67
N GLY A 8 11.73 4.95 -6.02
CA GLY A 8 12.25 3.68 -6.54
C GLY A 8 12.14 2.54 -5.52
N MET A 9 12.45 2.83 -4.25
CA MET A 9 12.32 1.86 -3.15
C MET A 9 10.85 1.46 -2.92
N ILE A 10 9.95 2.45 -2.92
CA ILE A 10 8.50 2.24 -2.80
C ILE A 10 7.95 1.32 -3.91
N HIS A 11 8.37 1.52 -5.16
CA HIS A 11 7.95 0.65 -6.27
C HIS A 11 8.53 -0.76 -6.15
N ALA A 12 9.76 -0.90 -5.67
CA ALA A 12 10.37 -2.22 -5.45
C ALA A 12 9.64 -2.99 -4.35
N GLU A 13 9.23 -2.31 -3.29
CA GLU A 13 8.42 -2.88 -2.20
C GLU A 13 7.04 -3.34 -2.70
N GLU A 14 6.35 -2.54 -3.52
CA GLU A 14 5.09 -2.95 -4.16
C GLU A 14 5.25 -4.24 -4.97
N ALA A 15 6.27 -4.27 -5.84
CA ALA A 15 6.53 -5.41 -6.70
C ALA A 15 6.79 -6.69 -5.87
N LEU A 16 7.55 -6.56 -4.79
CA LEU A 16 7.83 -7.65 -3.86
C LEU A 16 6.56 -8.13 -3.16
N LEU A 17 5.76 -7.22 -2.58
CA LEU A 17 4.51 -7.55 -1.88
C LEU A 17 3.52 -8.25 -2.81
N VAL A 18 3.35 -7.72 -4.03
CA VAL A 18 2.50 -8.31 -5.05
C VAL A 18 3.00 -9.70 -5.47
N SER A 19 4.31 -9.89 -5.61
CA SER A 19 4.90 -11.20 -5.90
C SER A 19 4.64 -12.21 -4.79
N ILE A 20 4.80 -11.80 -3.52
CA ILE A 20 4.52 -12.64 -2.36
C ILE A 20 3.05 -13.04 -2.35
N VAL A 21 2.12 -12.07 -2.47
CA VAL A 21 0.68 -12.37 -2.45
C VAL A 21 0.29 -13.31 -3.58
N ARG A 22 0.81 -13.15 -4.81
CA ARG A 22 0.52 -14.09 -5.92
C ARG A 22 0.97 -15.51 -5.64
N SER A 23 1.99 -15.71 -4.81
CA SER A 23 2.51 -17.04 -4.45
C SER A 23 1.64 -17.77 -3.41
N LEU A 24 0.70 -17.08 -2.77
CA LEU A 24 -0.15 -17.65 -1.73
C LEU A 24 -1.35 -18.43 -2.32
N PRO A 25 -1.89 -19.41 -1.58
CA PRO A 25 -3.17 -20.05 -1.88
C PRO A 25 -4.32 -19.04 -2.08
N PRO A 26 -5.30 -19.31 -2.96
CA PRO A 26 -6.35 -18.34 -3.31
C PRO A 26 -7.17 -17.80 -2.12
N ASP A 27 -7.48 -18.66 -1.17
CA ASP A 27 -8.16 -18.33 0.08
C ASP A 27 -7.33 -17.36 0.94
N ILE A 28 -6.02 -17.58 1.03
CA ILE A 28 -5.11 -16.69 1.75
C ILE A 28 -4.93 -15.36 1.01
N ARG A 29 -4.84 -15.36 -0.34
CA ARG A 29 -4.77 -14.12 -1.14
C ARG A 29 -5.95 -13.21 -0.87
N ARG A 30 -7.16 -13.80 -0.86
CA ARG A 30 -8.39 -13.05 -0.61
C ARG A 30 -8.43 -12.46 0.79
N ASN A 31 -8.02 -13.22 1.81
CA ASN A 31 -7.95 -12.69 3.18
C ASN A 31 -6.95 -11.54 3.28
N VAL A 32 -5.74 -11.71 2.74
CA VAL A 32 -4.71 -10.65 2.75
C VAL A 32 -5.18 -9.39 2.00
N ALA A 33 -5.85 -9.55 0.85
CA ALA A 33 -6.39 -8.42 0.09
C ALA A 33 -7.48 -7.67 0.88
N ASN A 34 -8.36 -8.39 1.57
CA ASN A 34 -9.41 -7.80 2.41
C ASN A 34 -8.80 -7.07 3.62
N ASP A 35 -7.91 -7.73 4.37
CA ASP A 35 -7.26 -7.14 5.55
C ASP A 35 -6.48 -5.88 5.18
N PHE A 36 -5.75 -5.91 4.07
CA PHE A 36 -5.03 -4.75 3.57
C PHE A 36 -5.98 -3.62 3.17
N HIS A 37 -7.11 -3.94 2.56
CA HIS A 37 -8.14 -2.96 2.21
C HIS A 37 -8.73 -2.27 3.45
N GLU A 38 -9.03 -3.02 4.50
CA GLU A 38 -9.50 -2.47 5.77
C GLU A 38 -8.46 -1.55 6.42
N GLN A 39 -7.18 -1.95 6.43
CA GLN A 39 -6.09 -1.11 6.94
C GLN A 39 -5.94 0.20 6.16
N VAL A 40 -6.13 0.18 4.84
CA VAL A 40 -6.09 1.40 4.01
C VAL A 40 -7.26 2.33 4.34
N GLN A 41 -8.44 1.80 4.62
CA GLN A 41 -9.58 2.61 5.07
C GLN A 41 -9.30 3.26 6.44
N LEU A 42 -8.75 2.50 7.39
CA LEU A 42 -8.36 3.00 8.71
C LEU A 42 -7.25 4.06 8.64
N ALA A 43 -6.25 3.86 7.78
CA ALA A 43 -5.19 4.86 7.53
C ALA A 43 -5.75 6.13 6.87
N GLY A 44 -6.80 6.01 6.06
CA GLY A 44 -7.51 7.13 5.45
C GLY A 44 -8.27 8.01 6.45
N THR A 45 -8.78 7.42 7.54
CA THR A 45 -9.51 8.14 8.61
C THR A 45 -8.58 8.66 9.70
N SER A 46 -7.36 8.13 9.79
CA SER A 46 -6.35 8.61 10.72
C SER A 46 -5.84 10.01 10.31
N HIS A 47 -6.15 11.01 11.13
CA HIS A 47 -5.56 12.35 11.03
C HIS A 47 -4.09 12.26 11.47
N LEU A 48 -3.22 11.78 10.58
CA LEU A 48 -1.77 11.90 10.76
C LEU A 48 -1.46 13.38 11.01
N ASN A 49 -0.83 13.65 12.14
CA ASN A 49 -0.56 14.99 12.69
C ASN A 49 0.00 15.92 11.58
N PRO A 50 -0.62 17.09 11.31
CA PRO A 50 -0.31 17.94 10.13
C PRO A 50 1.08 18.60 10.18
N THR A 51 1.90 18.29 11.18
CA THR A 51 3.24 18.86 11.38
C THR A 51 4.32 18.16 10.56
N THR A 52 4.02 17.03 9.92
CA THR A 52 4.97 16.32 9.03
C THR A 52 4.45 16.37 7.60
N ASP A 53 5.28 16.94 6.71
CA ASP A 53 5.16 17.02 5.25
C ASP A 53 3.87 16.44 4.65
N ARG A 54 2.88 17.33 4.48
CA ARG A 54 1.54 16.98 3.96
C ARG A 54 1.61 16.35 2.58
N GLU A 55 2.55 16.76 1.74
CA GLU A 55 2.73 16.20 0.39
C GLU A 55 3.19 14.75 0.45
N ALA A 56 4.14 14.43 1.34
CA ALA A 56 4.58 13.06 1.58
C ALA A 56 3.45 12.18 2.13
N SER A 57 2.62 12.72 3.02
CA SER A 57 1.45 12.02 3.57
C SER A 57 0.39 11.72 2.50
N ASP A 58 0.10 12.69 1.63
CA ASP A 58 -0.86 12.52 0.54
C ASP A 58 -0.33 11.54 -0.53
N ALA A 59 0.96 11.62 -0.86
CA ALA A 59 1.62 10.68 -1.76
C ALA A 59 1.59 9.24 -1.21
N PHE A 60 1.87 9.06 0.08
CA PHE A 60 1.79 7.76 0.75
C PHE A 60 0.35 7.22 0.74
N LYS A 61 -0.65 8.06 1.05
CA LYS A 61 -2.07 7.66 0.99
C LYS A 61 -2.52 7.26 -0.41
N ALA A 62 -2.05 7.97 -1.45
CA ALA A 62 -2.34 7.62 -2.84
C ALA A 62 -1.71 6.27 -3.21
N HIS A 63 -0.48 6.04 -2.75
CA HIS A 63 0.26 4.81 -2.97
C HIS A 63 -0.42 3.58 -2.33
N ILE A 64 -0.75 3.63 -1.04
CA ILE A 64 -1.40 2.48 -0.35
C ILE A 64 -2.78 2.17 -0.95
N ARG A 65 -3.51 3.18 -1.45
CA ARG A 65 -4.78 2.96 -2.17
C ARG A 65 -4.57 2.23 -3.48
N ARG A 66 -3.56 2.60 -4.26
CA ARG A 66 -3.21 1.91 -5.52
C ARG A 66 -2.85 0.46 -5.25
N LEU A 67 -2.04 0.21 -4.22
CA LEU A 67 -1.66 -1.16 -3.85
C LEU A 67 -2.87 -1.99 -3.41
N SER A 68 -3.82 -1.41 -2.67
CA SER A 68 -5.06 -2.10 -2.27
C SER A 68 -5.87 -2.56 -3.48
N ILE A 69 -6.03 -1.69 -4.48
CA ILE A 69 -6.72 -2.02 -5.73
C ILE A 69 -5.98 -3.15 -6.46
N MET A 70 -4.65 -3.10 -6.49
CA MET A 70 -3.85 -4.12 -7.14
C MET A 70 -4.00 -5.47 -6.43
N LEU A 71 -3.94 -5.53 -5.10
CA LEU A 71 -4.13 -6.76 -4.33
C LEU A 71 -5.55 -7.33 -4.50
N ALA A 72 -6.58 -6.48 -4.52
CA ALA A 72 -7.95 -6.90 -4.80
C ALA A 72 -8.14 -7.52 -6.20
N SER A 73 -7.29 -7.16 -7.17
CA SER A 73 -7.31 -7.79 -8.51
C SER A 73 -6.68 -9.19 -8.55
N LEU A 74 -5.99 -9.59 -7.48
CA LEU A 74 -5.26 -10.87 -7.37
C LEU A 74 -5.97 -11.92 -6.53
N SER A 75 -7.02 -11.50 -5.81
CA SER A 75 -7.88 -12.38 -5.02
C SER A 75 -8.84 -13.18 -5.90
#